data_AF-A0A5B0MN24-F1
#
_entry.id   AF-A0A5B0MN24-F1
#
_cell.length_a   1.000
_cell.length_b   1.000
_cell.length_c   1.000
_cell.angle_alpha   90.00
_cell.angle_beta   90.00
_cell.angle_gamma   90.00
#
_symmetry.space_group_name_H-M   'P 1'
#
loop_
_entity.id
_entity.type
_entity.pdbx_description
1 polymer ?
#
loop_
_entity_poly.entity_id
_entity_poly.type
_entity_poly.pdbx_seq_one_letter_code
_entity_poly.pdbx_strand_id
1 'polypeptide(L)'
;MRFSNAAGEKGDFDTIRNVRGFGVKFRTPKGNWDLTMKNSPIFFVRDLAKFPLLIQSLTTNAQTGRQDPDAMFDYLGSNAETLPQFLRLLSDAGTPQGWLKTDAFSGHVYKWVKQDGKPNFQLHIVPARGKSNIFLLFLCWLIGSWVYVKITFNSCQGNSNYTAAEQASLGNPGQASQELFESIQAGQRPVWTVYAQVMTPQDAEKFCYNVLDLTSTTTELQK
;
A
#
# COMPACT_ATOMS: atom_id res chain seq x y z
N MET A 1 5.24 1.21 12.95
CA MET A 1 4.60 0.65 11.74
C MET A 1 4.14 -0.76 12.08
N ARG A 2 3.02 -1.22 11.53
CA ARG A 2 2.53 -2.61 11.63
C ARG A 2 2.36 -3.18 10.23
N PHE A 3 2.92 -4.35 9.98
CA PHE A 3 2.70 -5.11 8.76
C PHE A 3 1.68 -6.22 9.00
N SER A 4 0.99 -6.65 7.95
CA SER A 4 0.14 -7.83 8.01
C SER A 4 -0.20 -8.36 6.63
N ASN A 5 -0.67 -9.60 6.57
CA ASN A 5 -1.55 -10.05 5.51
C ASN A 5 -2.92 -9.35 5.62
N ALA A 6 -3.62 -9.18 4.50
CA ALA A 6 -4.94 -8.54 4.46
C ALA A 6 -6.08 -9.55 4.69
N ALA A 7 -5.97 -10.72 4.09
CA ALA A 7 -6.84 -11.87 4.33
C ALA A 7 -6.08 -12.96 5.14
N GLY A 8 -6.81 -13.94 5.65
CA GLY A 8 -6.27 -15.02 6.45
C GLY A 8 -6.38 -14.79 7.96
N GLU A 9 -5.91 -15.78 8.71
CA GLU A 9 -6.07 -15.88 10.16
C GLU A 9 -4.73 -15.75 10.89
N LYS A 10 -4.81 -15.56 12.21
CA LYS A 10 -3.61 -15.60 13.05
C LYS A 10 -2.98 -17.00 12.97
N GLY A 11 -1.71 -17.05 12.55
CA GLY A 11 -0.97 -18.31 12.39
C GLY A 11 -0.71 -18.69 10.94
N ASP A 12 -1.33 -17.99 9.98
CA ASP A 12 -1.00 -18.14 8.57
C ASP A 12 0.44 -17.71 8.27
N PHE A 13 0.98 -18.24 7.17
CA PHE A 13 2.32 -17.91 6.71
C PHE A 13 2.41 -16.44 6.31
N ASP A 14 3.41 -15.74 6.81
CA ASP A 14 3.74 -14.35 6.45
C ASP A 14 3.92 -14.17 4.93
N THR A 15 4.34 -15.22 4.23
CA THR A 15 4.70 -15.22 2.81
C THR A 15 3.60 -15.75 1.88
N ILE A 16 2.41 -16.10 2.39
CA ILE A 16 1.27 -16.56 1.57
C ILE A 16 0.87 -15.53 0.50
N ARG A 17 0.33 -15.95 -0.64
CA ARG A 17 -0.20 -15.00 -1.64
C ARG A 17 -1.29 -14.12 -1.03
N ASN A 18 -1.04 -12.81 -0.95
CA ASN A 18 -1.92 -11.87 -0.25
C ASN A 18 -1.59 -10.42 -0.58
N VAL A 19 -2.54 -9.53 -0.37
CA VAL A 19 -2.23 -8.10 -0.25
C VAL A 19 -1.59 -7.87 1.12
N ARG A 20 -0.52 -7.07 1.18
CA ARG A 20 0.16 -6.73 2.44
C ARG A 20 -0.32 -5.39 2.95
N GLY A 21 -0.73 -5.34 4.21
CA GLY A 21 -1.09 -4.12 4.93
C GLY A 21 0.11 -3.45 5.56
N PHE A 22 0.14 -2.11 5.48
CA PHE A 22 1.18 -1.24 6.02
C PHE A 22 0.51 -0.15 6.87
N GLY A 23 0.38 -0.38 8.17
CA GLY A 23 -0.17 0.58 9.12
C GLY A 23 0.91 1.49 9.70
N VAL A 24 0.86 2.79 9.41
CA VAL A 24 1.79 3.79 9.96
C VAL A 24 1.03 4.76 10.86
N LYS A 25 1.52 4.95 12.08
CA LYS A 25 1.00 5.94 13.03
C LYS A 25 2.04 7.03 13.23
N PHE A 26 1.75 8.23 12.75
CA PHE A 26 2.53 9.43 13.02
C PHE A 26 2.00 10.10 14.29
N ARG A 27 2.85 10.20 15.30
CA ARG A 27 2.54 10.94 16.53
C ARG A 27 2.98 12.38 16.34
N THR A 28 2.03 13.27 16.07
CA THR A 28 2.31 14.68 15.81
C THR A 28 1.88 15.54 16.99
N PRO A 29 2.41 16.76 17.14
CA PRO A 29 1.92 17.72 18.14
C PRO A 29 0.43 18.08 17.98
N LYS A 30 -0.14 17.91 16.78
CA LYS A 30 -1.56 18.16 16.47
C LYS A 30 -2.45 16.92 16.61
N GLY A 31 -1.91 15.82 17.12
CA GLY A 31 -2.60 14.55 17.27
C GLY A 31 -1.99 13.42 16.43
N ASN A 32 -2.61 12.24 16.53
CA ASN A 32 -2.18 11.08 15.76
C ASN A 32 -2.69 11.19 14.32
N TRP A 33 -1.80 11.01 13.36
CA TRP A 33 -2.17 10.79 11.97
C TRP A 33 -1.85 9.35 11.59
N ASP A 34 -2.88 8.59 11.26
CA ASP A 34 -2.77 7.20 10.84
C ASP A 34 -2.86 7.11 9.32
N LEU A 35 -1.87 6.48 8.71
CA LEU A 35 -1.82 6.19 7.30
C LEU A 35 -1.84 4.67 7.11
N THR A 36 -2.98 4.16 6.65
CA THR A 36 -3.23 2.73 6.39
C THR A 36 -3.02 2.44 4.91
N MET A 37 -1.91 1.80 4.60
CA MET A 37 -1.42 1.58 3.25
C MET A 37 -1.41 0.08 2.91
N LYS A 38 -1.16 -0.23 1.64
CA LYS A 38 -1.00 -1.60 1.15
C LYS A 38 0.19 -1.71 0.22
N ASN A 39 0.70 -2.91 -0.06
CA ASN A 39 1.76 -3.11 -1.08
C ASN A 39 1.29 -2.98 -2.53
N SER A 40 0.03 -2.58 -2.74
CA SER A 40 -0.56 -2.35 -4.04
C SER A 40 -1.07 -0.92 -4.15
N PRO A 41 -0.82 -0.21 -5.28
CA PRO A 41 -1.34 1.12 -5.53
C PRO A 41 -2.85 1.15 -5.83
N ILE A 42 -3.46 -0.02 -6.04
CA ILE A 42 -4.87 -0.20 -6.37
C ILE A 42 -5.52 -1.22 -5.44
N PHE A 43 -6.85 -1.32 -5.51
CA PHE A 43 -7.62 -2.29 -4.73
C PHE A 43 -8.67 -3.00 -5.59
N PHE A 44 -9.29 -4.04 -5.05
CA PHE A 44 -10.25 -4.88 -5.76
C PHE A 44 -11.57 -4.17 -6.07
N VAL A 45 -12.04 -3.31 -5.16
CA VAL A 45 -13.35 -2.66 -5.29
C VAL A 45 -13.20 -1.16 -5.15
N ARG A 46 -14.06 -0.44 -5.88
CA ARG A 46 -14.23 1.02 -5.81
C ARG A 46 -15.49 1.45 -5.05
N ASP A 47 -16.34 0.49 -4.67
CA ASP A 47 -17.52 0.69 -3.84
C ASP A 47 -17.34 0.00 -2.49
N LEU A 48 -17.52 0.75 -1.40
CA LEU A 48 -17.40 0.26 -0.03
C LEU A 48 -18.49 -0.76 0.32
N ALA A 49 -19.67 -0.68 -0.29
CA ALA A 49 -20.76 -1.64 -0.05
C ALA A 49 -20.37 -3.08 -0.45
N LYS A 50 -19.43 -3.22 -1.39
CA LYS A 50 -18.91 -4.52 -1.84
C LYS A 50 -17.81 -5.08 -0.94
N PHE A 51 -17.25 -4.29 -0.03
CA PHE A 51 -16.12 -4.72 0.81
C PHE A 51 -16.43 -5.93 1.69
N PRO A 52 -17.59 -6.03 2.39
CA PRO A 52 -17.90 -7.22 3.19
C PRO A 52 -17.96 -8.50 2.35
N LEU A 53 -18.54 -8.44 1.14
CA LEU A 53 -18.64 -9.58 0.23
C LEU A 53 -17.27 -10.00 -0.31
N LEU A 54 -16.41 -9.03 -0.66
CA LEU A 54 -15.02 -9.29 -1.02
C LEU A 54 -14.25 -9.99 0.12
N ILE A 55 -14.40 -9.53 1.37
CA ILE A 55 -13.67 -10.16 2.48
C ILE A 55 -14.20 -11.56 2.74
N GLN A 56 -15.51 -11.79 2.67
CA GLN A 56 -16.09 -13.12 2.81
C GLN A 56 -15.58 -14.09 1.74
N SER A 57 -15.40 -13.65 0.50
CA SER A 57 -14.85 -14.50 -0.56
C SER A 57 -13.34 -14.79 -0.43
N LEU A 58 -12.60 -13.98 0.34
CA LEU A 58 -11.16 -14.13 0.58
C LEU A 58 -10.82 -14.77 1.93
N THR A 59 -11.81 -15.07 2.76
CA THR A 59 -11.61 -15.60 4.12
C THR A 59 -12.13 -17.02 4.22
N THR A 60 -11.90 -17.64 5.38
CA THR A 60 -12.33 -19.00 5.66
C THR A 60 -13.85 -19.11 5.53
N ASN A 61 -14.32 -20.08 4.74
CA ASN A 61 -15.73 -20.40 4.59
C ASN A 61 -16.30 -20.82 5.95
N ALA A 62 -17.34 -20.10 6.40
CA ALA A 62 -17.92 -20.27 7.73
C ALA A 62 -18.57 -21.64 7.95
N GLN A 63 -18.98 -22.34 6.89
CA GLN A 63 -19.58 -23.67 6.99
C GLN A 63 -18.52 -24.77 7.07
N THR A 64 -17.46 -24.67 6.27
CA THR A 64 -16.44 -25.73 6.15
C THR A 64 -15.25 -25.51 7.07
N GLY A 65 -15.06 -24.29 7.58
CA GLY A 65 -13.88 -23.90 8.35
C GLY A 65 -12.59 -23.93 7.52
N ARG A 66 -12.68 -23.88 6.19
CA ARG A 66 -11.54 -23.93 5.26
C ARG A 66 -11.56 -22.77 4.26
N GLN A 67 -10.40 -22.46 3.70
CA GLN A 67 -10.31 -21.59 2.52
C GLN A 67 -11.10 -22.18 1.36
N ASP A 68 -11.74 -21.32 0.58
CA ASP A 68 -12.63 -21.69 -0.52
C ASP A 68 -12.18 -20.96 -1.80
N PRO A 69 -11.31 -21.58 -2.60
CA PRO A 69 -10.83 -20.98 -3.84
C PRO A 69 -11.96 -20.67 -4.82
N ASP A 70 -13.00 -21.51 -4.87
CA ASP A 70 -14.13 -21.32 -5.79
C ASP A 70 -14.88 -20.03 -5.43
N ALA A 71 -15.16 -19.79 -4.14
CA ALA A 71 -15.78 -18.53 -3.71
C ALA A 71 -14.94 -17.28 -4.07
N MET A 72 -13.61 -17.37 -3.94
CA MET A 72 -12.70 -16.30 -4.35
C MET A 72 -12.80 -16.05 -5.86
N PHE A 73 -12.66 -17.10 -6.68
CA PHE A 73 -12.68 -16.99 -8.13
C PHE A 73 -14.05 -16.55 -8.66
N ASP A 74 -15.14 -17.01 -8.06
CA ASP A 74 -16.50 -16.60 -8.41
C ASP A 74 -16.70 -15.11 -8.18
N TYR A 75 -16.33 -14.59 -7.00
CA TYR A 75 -16.48 -13.17 -6.70
C TYR A 75 -15.57 -12.30 -7.58
N LEU A 76 -14.28 -12.63 -7.67
CA LEU A 76 -13.32 -11.83 -8.45
C LEU A 76 -13.60 -11.93 -9.96
N GLY A 77 -13.97 -13.12 -10.46
CA GLY A 77 -14.33 -13.34 -11.86
C GLY A 77 -15.64 -12.68 -12.27
N SER A 78 -16.60 -12.55 -11.36
CA SER A 78 -17.91 -11.95 -11.65
C SER A 78 -17.95 -10.43 -11.47
N ASN A 79 -16.90 -9.82 -10.91
CA ASN A 79 -16.81 -8.37 -10.70
C ASN A 79 -15.64 -7.80 -11.51
N ALA A 80 -15.94 -7.25 -12.69
CA ALA A 80 -14.94 -6.77 -13.65
C ALA A 80 -13.99 -5.70 -13.08
N GLU A 81 -14.43 -4.88 -12.12
CA GLU A 81 -13.58 -3.87 -11.49
C GLU A 81 -12.44 -4.46 -10.65
N THR A 82 -12.55 -5.73 -10.25
CA THR A 82 -11.52 -6.41 -9.46
C THR A 82 -10.32 -6.83 -10.31
N LEU A 83 -10.50 -6.93 -11.63
CA LEU A 83 -9.53 -7.51 -12.54
C LEU A 83 -8.12 -6.92 -12.42
N PRO A 84 -7.92 -5.58 -12.35
CA PRO A 84 -6.58 -5.01 -12.25
C PRO A 84 -5.82 -5.48 -11.00
N GLN A 85 -6.50 -5.51 -9.84
CA GLN A 85 -5.90 -5.97 -8.60
C GLN A 85 -5.83 -7.51 -8.54
N PHE A 86 -6.77 -8.22 -9.16
CA PHE A 86 -6.76 -9.67 -9.23
C PHE A 86 -5.56 -10.20 -10.02
N LEU A 87 -5.30 -9.64 -11.20
CA LEU A 87 -4.12 -9.98 -12.01
C LEU A 87 -2.81 -9.68 -11.26
N ARG A 88 -2.77 -8.56 -10.53
CA ARG A 88 -1.62 -8.23 -9.68
C ARG A 88 -1.47 -9.19 -8.50
N LEU A 89 -2.57 -9.64 -7.89
CA LEU A 89 -2.53 -10.63 -6.81
C LEU A 89 -1.99 -11.97 -7.32
N LEU A 90 -2.31 -12.38 -8.55
CA LEU A 90 -1.87 -13.66 -9.13
C LEU A 90 -0.44 -13.62 -9.68
N SER A 91 0.11 -12.44 -9.99
CA SER A 91 1.53 -12.30 -10.33
C SER A 91 2.42 -12.42 -9.09
N ASP A 92 3.75 -12.41 -9.27
CA ASP A 92 4.69 -12.44 -8.14
C ASP A 92 4.49 -11.27 -7.17
N ALA A 93 3.88 -10.15 -7.59
CA ALA A 93 3.54 -9.04 -6.68
C ALA A 93 2.59 -9.44 -5.52
N GLY A 94 1.91 -10.59 -5.62
CA GLY A 94 1.10 -11.17 -4.54
C GLY A 94 1.91 -11.93 -3.48
N THR A 95 3.19 -12.21 -3.73
CA THR A 95 4.09 -13.00 -2.85
C THR A 95 5.37 -12.23 -2.52
N PRO A 96 5.31 -11.07 -1.82
CA PRO A 96 6.51 -10.31 -1.47
C PRO A 96 7.46 -11.11 -0.57
N GLN A 97 8.78 -10.90 -0.72
CA GLN A 97 9.79 -11.69 0.00
C GLN A 97 9.84 -11.47 1.52
N GLY A 98 9.08 -10.50 2.02
CA GLY A 98 9.00 -10.18 3.43
C GLY A 98 8.52 -8.75 3.60
N TRP A 99 8.50 -8.26 4.83
CA TRP A 99 8.01 -6.90 5.13
C TRP A 99 8.98 -5.82 4.69
N LEU A 100 10.28 -6.11 4.76
CA LEU A 100 11.33 -5.12 4.59
C LEU A 100 11.53 -4.74 3.13
N LYS A 101 11.38 -5.69 2.20
CA LYS A 101 11.61 -5.51 0.76
C LYS A 101 10.32 -5.26 -0.01
N THR A 102 9.46 -4.39 0.52
CA THR A 102 8.14 -4.15 -0.05
C THR A 102 7.78 -2.67 0.04
N ASP A 103 7.36 -2.13 -1.09
CA ASP A 103 6.84 -0.77 -1.18
C ASP A 103 5.42 -0.71 -0.63
N ALA A 104 5.02 0.45 -0.11
CA ALA A 104 3.66 0.69 0.35
C ALA A 104 3.04 1.88 -0.38
N PHE A 105 1.76 1.78 -0.69
CA PHE A 105 0.98 2.76 -1.41
C PHE A 105 -0.27 3.11 -0.62
N SER A 106 -0.62 4.40 -0.60
CA SER A 106 -1.83 4.87 0.08
C SER A 106 -3.10 4.34 -0.59
N GLY A 107 -3.00 3.98 -1.87
CA GLY A 107 -4.09 3.54 -2.73
C GLY A 107 -5.03 4.70 -3.05
N HIS A 108 -5.76 5.12 -2.01
CA HIS A 108 -6.65 6.28 -2.06
C HIS A 108 -5.87 7.57 -2.33
N VAL A 109 -6.58 8.50 -2.98
CA VAL A 109 -6.19 9.90 -3.08
C VAL A 109 -6.66 10.64 -1.84
N TYR A 110 -5.78 11.45 -1.28
CA TYR A 110 -6.04 12.35 -0.15
C TYR A 110 -6.15 13.78 -0.65
N LYS A 111 -6.79 14.64 0.12
CA LYS A 111 -6.82 16.08 -0.09
C LYS A 111 -5.85 16.75 0.88
N TRP A 112 -4.84 17.42 0.36
CA TRP A 112 -3.95 18.27 1.18
C TRP A 112 -4.34 19.73 1.00
N VAL A 113 -4.55 20.42 2.11
CA VAL A 113 -4.98 21.82 2.14
C VAL A 113 -3.84 22.69 2.65
N LYS A 114 -3.54 23.76 1.92
CA LYS A 114 -2.54 24.73 2.32
C LYS A 114 -3.16 25.74 3.30
N GLN A 115 -2.72 25.72 4.56
CA GLN A 115 -3.26 26.59 5.61
C GLN A 115 -2.76 28.05 5.50
N ASP A 116 -1.59 28.28 4.92
CA ASP A 116 -0.89 29.56 4.95
C ASP A 116 -0.15 29.83 3.64
N GLY A 117 -0.09 31.09 3.19
CA GLY A 117 0.48 31.52 1.89
C GLY A 117 1.96 31.28 1.67
N LYS A 118 2.60 30.53 2.55
CA LYS A 118 3.98 30.10 2.42
C LYS A 118 4.01 28.85 1.54
N PRO A 119 4.69 28.85 0.38
CA PRO A 119 4.92 27.59 -0.33
C PRO A 119 5.64 26.64 0.63
N ASN A 120 5.21 25.36 0.66
CA ASN A 120 6.00 24.16 0.97
C ASN A 120 5.24 23.18 1.89
N PHE A 121 4.74 22.09 1.29
CA PHE A 121 4.61 20.82 2.02
C PHE A 121 6.01 20.19 2.06
N GLN A 122 6.74 20.37 3.16
CA GLN A 122 7.97 19.59 3.41
C GLN A 122 7.60 18.37 4.25
N LEU A 123 7.42 17.22 3.58
CA LEU A 123 7.43 15.95 4.30
C LEU A 123 8.89 15.55 4.54
N HIS A 124 9.44 15.95 5.69
CA HIS A 124 10.73 15.44 6.13
C HIS A 124 10.58 14.01 6.64
N ILE A 125 10.96 13.04 5.81
CA ILE A 125 11.26 11.68 6.27
C ILE A 125 12.77 11.52 6.22
N VAL A 126 13.40 11.53 7.39
CA VAL A 126 14.85 11.33 7.52
C VAL A 126 15.11 9.82 7.44
N PRO A 127 15.74 9.30 6.37
CA PRO A 127 16.25 7.94 6.39
C PRO A 127 17.36 7.83 7.44
N ALA A 128 17.35 6.75 8.23
CA ALA A 128 18.31 6.51 9.32
C ALA A 128 19.79 6.39 8.85
N ARG A 129 20.07 6.50 7.54
CA ARG A 129 21.42 6.52 6.97
C ARG A 129 21.57 7.62 5.91
N GLY A 130 21.67 8.86 6.37
CA GLY A 130 22.66 9.84 5.89
C GLY A 130 22.64 10.30 4.43
N LYS A 131 21.59 10.06 3.63
CA LYS A 131 21.44 10.72 2.32
C LYS A 131 20.05 11.35 2.21
N SER A 132 20.02 12.65 2.46
CA SER A 132 18.87 13.53 2.26
C SER A 132 18.74 13.88 0.78
N ASN A 133 17.89 13.16 0.06
CA ASN A 133 17.34 13.67 -1.20
C ASN A 133 16.05 14.42 -0.88
N ILE A 134 16.18 15.72 -0.70
CA ILE A 134 15.06 16.65 -0.54
C ILE A 134 14.56 16.97 -1.95
N PHE A 135 13.42 16.41 -2.36
CA PHE A 135 12.69 16.94 -3.50
C PHE A 135 11.82 18.11 -3.01
N LEU A 136 12.36 19.32 -3.15
CA LEU A 136 11.61 20.57 -3.00
C LEU A 136 10.79 20.81 -4.28
N LEU A 137 9.54 20.36 -4.30
CA LEU A 137 8.56 20.85 -5.28
C LEU A 137 8.09 22.24 -4.86
N PHE A 138 8.74 23.27 -5.39
CA PHE A 138 8.26 24.65 -5.30
C PHE A 138 7.13 24.84 -6.30
N LEU A 139 5.88 24.64 -5.87
CA LEU A 139 4.73 25.24 -6.54
C LEU A 139 4.19 26.38 -5.66
N CYS A 140 4.14 27.58 -6.24
CA CYS A 140 3.59 28.78 -5.61
C CYS A 140 2.06 28.68 -5.60
N TRP A 141 1.51 28.22 -4.48
CA TRP A 141 0.07 28.04 -4.26
C TRP A 141 -0.54 29.22 -3.48
N LEU A 142 -1.76 29.65 -3.79
CA LEU A 142 -2.51 30.64 -3.01
C LEU A 142 -2.96 30.09 -1.64
N ILE A 143 -3.17 30.94 -0.64
CA ILE A 143 -3.70 30.52 0.68
C ILE A 143 -5.07 29.89 0.51
N GLY A 144 -5.31 28.74 1.15
CA GLY A 144 -6.60 28.05 1.06
C GLY A 144 -6.77 27.17 -0.19
N SER A 145 -5.75 27.08 -1.06
CA SER A 145 -5.75 26.11 -2.15
C SER A 145 -5.55 24.68 -1.64
N TRP A 146 -5.95 23.70 -2.45
CA TRP A 146 -5.80 22.29 -2.14
C TRP A 146 -5.41 21.47 -3.36
N VAL A 147 -4.84 20.31 -3.10
CA VAL A 147 -4.37 19.36 -4.12
C VAL A 147 -4.76 17.94 -3.76
N TYR A 148 -4.90 17.09 -4.77
CA TYR A 148 -5.00 15.65 -4.64
C TYR A 148 -3.61 15.04 -4.43
N VAL A 149 -3.49 14.10 -3.50
CA VAL A 149 -2.21 13.49 -3.13
C VAL A 149 -2.32 11.97 -3.02
N LYS A 150 -1.41 11.24 -3.68
CA LYS A 150 -1.11 9.84 -3.37
C LYS A 150 0.25 9.73 -2.72
N ILE A 151 0.35 8.90 -1.70
CA ILE A 151 1.57 8.72 -0.91
C ILE A 151 2.15 7.34 -1.18
N THR A 152 3.44 7.27 -1.45
CA THR A 152 4.18 6.03 -1.67
C THR A 152 5.39 5.97 -0.76
N PHE A 153 5.63 4.79 -0.17
CA PHE A 153 6.79 4.48 0.65
C PHE A 153 7.61 3.46 -0.13
N ASN A 154 8.74 3.88 -0.68
CA ASN A 154 9.64 2.98 -1.39
C ASN A 154 10.66 2.40 -0.42
N SER A 155 10.75 1.07 -0.35
CA SER A 155 11.71 0.41 0.51
C SER A 155 13.14 0.71 0.08
N CYS A 156 14.00 1.14 1.01
CA CYS A 156 15.43 1.27 0.75
C CYS A 156 16.15 -0.08 0.72
N GLN A 157 15.47 -1.17 1.11
CA GLN A 157 15.97 -2.55 1.04
C GLN A 157 15.68 -3.20 -0.32
N GLY A 158 14.94 -2.50 -1.20
CA GLY A 158 14.47 -2.99 -2.49
C GLY A 158 13.01 -3.45 -2.46
N ASN A 159 12.46 -3.80 -3.62
CA ASN A 159 11.11 -4.33 -3.75
C ASN A 159 11.19 -5.67 -4.50
N SER A 160 11.05 -6.79 -3.79
CA SER A 160 11.26 -8.12 -4.34
C SER A 160 10.18 -9.11 -3.93
N ASN A 161 9.92 -10.06 -4.82
CA ASN A 161 8.88 -11.06 -4.67
C ASN A 161 9.44 -12.47 -4.86
N TYR A 162 8.78 -13.45 -4.26
CA TYR A 162 8.95 -14.86 -4.60
C TYR A 162 8.09 -15.20 -5.81
N THR A 163 8.60 -16.10 -6.64
CA THR A 163 7.76 -16.89 -7.53
C THR A 163 6.83 -17.81 -6.72
N ALA A 164 5.76 -18.30 -7.33
CA ALA A 164 4.86 -19.26 -6.67
C ALA A 164 5.60 -20.53 -6.19
N ALA A 165 6.56 -21.02 -6.96
CA ALA A 165 7.35 -22.22 -6.60
C ALA A 165 8.30 -21.96 -5.42
N GLU A 166 8.98 -20.81 -5.41
CA GLU A 166 9.83 -20.41 -4.28
C GLU A 166 9.00 -20.24 -3.01
N GLN A 167 7.86 -19.54 -3.10
CA GLN A 167 6.98 -19.33 -1.95
C GLN A 167 6.47 -20.65 -1.37
N ALA A 168 6.08 -21.62 -2.21
CA ALA A 168 5.61 -22.93 -1.77
C ALA A 168 6.70 -23.78 -1.07
N SER A 169 7.98 -23.48 -1.32
CA SER A 169 9.11 -24.18 -0.69
C SER A 169 9.47 -23.66 0.71
N LEU A 170 8.87 -22.54 1.14
CA LEU A 170 9.15 -21.92 2.43
C LEU A 170 8.51 -22.72 3.58
N GLY A 171 9.35 -23.13 4.54
CA GLY A 171 8.91 -23.91 5.70
C GLY A 171 8.64 -23.10 6.97
N ASN A 172 9.03 -21.82 7.03
CA ASN A 172 8.89 -20.99 8.23
C ASN A 172 7.67 -20.04 8.10
N PRO A 173 6.58 -20.28 8.85
CA PRO A 173 5.38 -19.43 8.79
C PRO A 173 5.64 -17.98 9.21
N GLY A 174 6.57 -17.75 10.13
CA GLY A 174 6.88 -16.42 10.68
C GLY A 174 8.10 -15.75 10.08
N GLN A 175 8.56 -16.19 8.90
CA GLN A 175 9.86 -15.79 8.35
C GLN A 175 10.02 -14.26 8.24
N ALA A 176 9.02 -13.56 7.70
CA ALA A 176 9.12 -12.12 7.49
C ALA A 176 9.08 -11.34 8.82
N SER A 177 8.30 -11.83 9.79
CA SER A 177 8.23 -11.27 11.13
C SER A 177 9.53 -11.48 11.90
N GLN A 178 10.13 -12.66 11.77
CA GLN A 178 11.45 -12.98 12.32
C GLN A 178 12.53 -12.08 11.70
N GLU A 179 12.57 -11.95 10.38
CA GLU A 179 13.52 -11.08 9.67
C GLU A 179 13.42 -9.62 10.16
N LEU A 180 12.20 -9.08 10.29
CA LEU A 180 11.98 -7.73 10.82
C LEU A 180 12.52 -7.58 12.24
N PHE A 181 12.25 -8.55 13.11
CA PHE A 181 12.68 -8.52 14.50
C PHE A 181 14.20 -8.58 14.63
N GLU A 182 14.83 -9.54 13.96
CA GLU A 182 16.29 -9.75 13.97
C GLU A 182 17.03 -8.56 13.36
N SER A 183 16.51 -8.01 12.25
CA SER A 183 17.07 -6.82 11.60
C SER A 183 17.11 -5.62 12.56
N ILE A 184 16.03 -5.40 13.32
CA ILE A 184 15.98 -4.33 14.34
C ILE A 184 16.94 -4.62 15.49
N GLN A 185 16.99 -5.86 16.00
CA GLN A 185 17.92 -6.25 17.07
C GLN A 185 19.38 -6.06 16.66
N ALA A 186 19.73 -6.37 15.41
CA ALA A 186 21.06 -6.18 14.85
C ALA A 186 21.40 -4.70 14.55
N GLY A 187 20.51 -3.74 14.88
CA GLY A 187 20.70 -2.32 14.59
C GLY A 187 20.53 -1.94 13.11
N GLN A 188 20.11 -2.89 12.27
CA GLN A 188 19.88 -2.68 10.83
C GLN A 188 18.46 -2.18 10.58
N ARG A 189 18.09 -1.06 11.19
CA ARG A 189 16.72 -0.54 11.12
C ARG A 189 16.27 -0.33 9.67
N PRO A 190 15.14 -0.93 9.23
CA PRO A 190 14.64 -0.75 7.89
C PRO A 190 14.12 0.68 7.68
N VAL A 191 14.13 1.11 6.43
CA VAL A 191 13.93 2.51 6.02
C VAL A 191 13.18 2.53 4.71
N TRP A 192 12.20 3.44 4.62
CA TRP A 192 11.46 3.74 3.40
C TRP A 192 11.62 5.22 3.06
N THR A 193 11.83 5.51 1.77
CA THR A 193 11.75 6.88 1.23
C THR A 193 10.31 7.17 0.88
N VAL A 194 9.79 8.33 1.29
CA VAL A 194 8.40 8.69 1.06
C VAL A 194 8.25 9.74 -0.03
N TYR A 195 7.36 9.43 -0.97
CA TYR A 195 7.01 10.26 -2.10
C TYR A 195 5.55 10.67 -2.01
N ALA A 196 5.25 11.88 -2.46
CA ALA A 196 3.90 12.39 -2.65
C ALA A 196 3.72 12.76 -4.12
N GLN A 197 2.81 12.07 -4.81
CA GLN A 197 2.33 12.48 -6.11
C GLN A 197 1.23 13.51 -5.90
N VAL A 198 1.33 14.67 -6.54
CA VAL A 198 0.43 15.80 -6.32
C VAL A 198 -0.25 16.15 -7.64
N MET A 199 -1.57 16.36 -7.60
CA MET A 199 -2.36 16.76 -8.75
C MET A 199 -3.32 17.88 -8.37
N THR A 200 -3.46 18.86 -9.26
CA THR A 200 -4.38 19.98 -9.08
C THR A 200 -5.82 19.53 -9.37
N PRO A 201 -6.85 20.17 -8.79
CA PRO A 201 -8.24 19.84 -9.13
C PRO A 201 -8.52 19.98 -10.63
N GLN A 202 -7.93 21.00 -11.29
CA GLN A 202 -8.10 21.26 -12.72
C GLN A 202 -7.43 20.18 -13.60
N ASP A 203 -6.28 19.65 -13.17
CA ASP A 203 -5.63 18.55 -13.89
C ASP A 203 -6.37 17.23 -13.67
N ALA A 204 -6.97 17.03 -12.50
CA ALA A 204 -7.78 15.86 -12.21
C ALA A 204 -9.04 15.77 -13.08
N GLU A 205 -9.66 16.91 -13.40
CA GLU A 205 -10.80 16.97 -14.33
C GLU A 205 -10.43 16.57 -15.77
N LYS A 206 -9.16 16.76 -16.15
CA LYS A 206 -8.64 16.44 -17.49
C LYS A 206 -7.97 15.07 -17.55
N PHE A 207 -7.80 14.41 -16.40
CA PHE A 207 -7.11 13.13 -16.34
C PHE A 207 -7.96 12.03 -16.99
N CYS A 208 -7.30 11.12 -17.71
CA CYS A 208 -7.96 10.08 -18.49
C CYS A 208 -8.71 9.05 -17.62
N TYR A 209 -8.43 8.99 -16.32
CA TYR A 209 -9.10 8.14 -15.35
C TYR A 209 -9.70 8.96 -14.21
N ASN A 210 -10.69 8.41 -13.52
CA ASN A 210 -11.19 9.01 -12.29
C ASN A 210 -10.14 8.87 -11.18
N VAL A 211 -9.58 9.98 -10.72
CA VAL A 211 -8.56 10.00 -9.66
C VAL A 211 -9.05 9.42 -8.33
N LEU A 212 -10.37 9.39 -8.10
CA LEU A 212 -10.98 8.81 -6.91
C LEU A 212 -11.26 7.30 -7.05
N ASP A 213 -11.09 6.73 -8.26
CA ASP A 213 -11.27 5.31 -8.48
C ASP A 213 -10.04 4.52 -7.99
N LEU A 214 -10.24 3.79 -6.89
CA LEU A 214 -9.22 2.98 -6.22
C LEU A 214 -8.77 1.76 -7.05
N THR A 215 -9.50 1.39 -8.10
CA THR A 215 -9.13 0.28 -8.99
C THR A 215 -8.17 0.73 -10.09
N SER A 216 -7.89 2.04 -10.19
CA SER A 216 -7.04 2.64 -11.20
C SER A 216 -5.73 3.22 -10.63
N THR A 217 -4.66 3.05 -11.40
CA THR A 217 -3.34 3.61 -11.09
C THR A 217 -3.23 5.02 -11.67
N THR A 218 -2.67 5.94 -10.89
CA THR A 218 -2.26 7.28 -11.34
C THR A 218 -0.74 7.37 -11.49
N THR A 219 -0.05 6.23 -11.57
CA THR A 219 1.43 6.16 -11.52
C THR A 219 2.08 6.76 -12.77
N GLU A 220 1.32 7.07 -13.82
CA GLU A 220 1.79 7.77 -15.03
C GLU A 220 2.04 9.28 -14.83
N LEU A 221 1.77 9.83 -13.64
CA LEU A 221 2.06 11.24 -13.30
C LEU A 221 3.56 11.57 -13.13
N GLN A 222 4.45 10.65 -13.52
CA GLN A 222 5.91 10.82 -13.44
C GLN A 222 6.59 11.05 -14.80
N LYS A 223 5.83 11.34 -15.87
CA LYS A 223 6.40 11.75 -17.16
C LYS A 223 6.18 13.22 -17.43
#